data_AF-A0A841PEY2-F1
#
_entry.id   AF-A0A841PEY2-F1
#
_cell.length_a   1.000
_cell.length_b   1.000
_cell.length_c   1.000
_cell.angle_alpha   90.00
_cell.angle_beta   90.00
_cell.angle_gamma   90.00
#
_symmetry.space_group_name_H-M   'P 1'
#
loop_
_entity.id
_entity.type
_entity.pdbx_description
1 polymer ?
#
loop_
_entity_poly.entity_id
_entity_poly.type
_entity_poly.pdbx_seq_one_letter_code
_entity_poly.pdbx_strand_id
1 'polypeptide(L)'
;MLWIGALKSASVGVQGLDEARTLTKAMEGLRPKTLLLLVAQSLVRSLDISGLVAASNAGHVFAKDFALRHRIAADYDSFWVESGGSRVHLTMFDLPLTKTQRDPAEYRPNKRAQLRRRQHLELEIARRVGEAIKPLRRT
;
A
#
# COMPACT_ATOMS: atom_id res chain seq x y z
N MET A 1 -9.01 14.65 4.02
CA MET A 1 -7.90 14.13 3.20
C MET A 1 -6.92 13.41 4.13
N LEU A 2 -6.48 12.20 3.78
CA LEU A 2 -5.40 11.47 4.49
C LEU A 2 -4.08 11.63 3.73
N TRP A 3 -2.99 11.87 4.45
CA TRP A 3 -1.66 12.08 3.88
C TRP A 3 -0.69 10.98 4.31
N ILE A 4 -0.03 10.33 3.35
CA ILE A 4 1.03 9.34 3.58
C ILE A 4 2.37 10.03 3.33
N GLY A 5 3.05 10.43 4.42
CA GLY A 5 4.39 11.05 4.34
C GLY A 5 5.51 10.06 4.06
N ALA A 6 5.41 8.84 4.59
CA ALA A 6 6.33 7.75 4.31
C ALA A 6 5.63 6.40 4.51
N LEU A 7 6.01 5.42 3.69
CA LEU A 7 5.55 4.03 3.81
C LEU A 7 6.75 3.08 3.81
N LYS A 8 7.01 2.44 4.94
CA LYS A 8 8.11 1.48 5.07
C LYS A 8 7.56 0.14 5.52
N SER A 9 7.90 -0.91 4.79
CA SER A 9 7.86 -2.28 5.31
C SER A 9 9.25 -2.63 5.80
N ALA A 10 9.36 -3.58 6.74
CA ALA A 10 10.61 -4.31 6.92
C ALA A 10 11.04 -4.84 5.53
N SER A 11 12.27 -4.68 5.06
CA SER A 11 13.48 -5.08 5.76
C SER A 11 14.75 -4.53 5.10
N VAL A 12 15.78 -4.28 5.91
CA VAL A 12 17.16 -4.10 5.45
C VAL A 12 17.98 -5.23 6.05
N GLY A 13 18.55 -6.12 5.23
CA GLY A 13 19.34 -7.29 5.65
C GLY A 13 18.77 -8.64 5.20
N VAL A 14 19.61 -9.69 5.18
CA VAL A 14 19.27 -11.05 4.71
C VAL A 14 18.10 -11.65 5.50
N GLN A 15 18.14 -11.57 6.82
CA GLN A 15 17.07 -12.08 7.70
C GLN A 15 15.72 -11.44 7.40
N GLY A 16 15.70 -10.12 7.23
CA GLY A 16 14.45 -9.44 6.97
C GLY A 16 13.91 -9.69 5.54
N LEU A 17 14.75 -10.06 4.56
CA LEU A 17 14.25 -10.48 3.25
C LEU A 17 13.51 -11.81 3.34
N ASP A 18 14.02 -12.76 4.13
CA ASP A 18 13.38 -14.05 4.33
C ASP A 18 12.07 -13.94 5.14
N GLU A 19 12.03 -13.06 6.14
CA GLU A 19 10.79 -12.71 6.84
C GLU A 19 9.77 -12.07 5.88
N ALA A 20 10.20 -11.12 5.04
CA ALA A 20 9.33 -10.49 4.06
C ALA A 20 8.79 -11.50 3.04
N ARG A 21 9.60 -12.47 2.61
CA ARG A 21 9.17 -13.57 1.72
C ARG A 21 8.18 -14.50 2.42
N THR A 22 8.47 -14.88 3.65
CA THR A 22 7.61 -15.75 4.48
C THR A 22 6.26 -15.10 4.69
N LEU A 23 6.25 -13.83 5.09
CA LEU A 23 5.05 -13.04 5.27
C LEU A 23 4.28 -12.90 3.95
N THR A 24 4.97 -12.56 2.85
CA THR A 24 4.33 -12.46 1.54
C THR A 24 3.70 -13.78 1.11
N LYS A 25 4.35 -14.92 1.39
CA LYS A 25 3.80 -16.26 1.09
C LYS A 25 2.57 -16.56 1.96
N ALA A 26 2.64 -16.28 3.26
CA ALA A 26 1.52 -16.44 4.19
C ALA A 26 0.33 -15.54 3.81
N MET A 27 0.60 -14.40 3.17
CA MET A 27 -0.40 -13.45 2.68
C MET A 27 -0.79 -13.69 1.21
N GLU A 28 -0.65 -14.92 0.70
CA GLU A 28 -1.07 -15.29 -0.66
C GLU A 28 -0.42 -14.44 -1.78
N GLY A 29 0.79 -13.92 -1.53
CA GLY A 29 1.51 -13.05 -2.46
C GLY A 29 1.21 -11.55 -2.31
N LEU A 30 0.48 -11.13 -1.27
CA LEU A 30 0.29 -9.72 -0.94
C LEU A 30 1.55 -9.17 -0.26
N ARG A 31 2.20 -8.18 -0.89
CA ARG A 31 3.41 -7.55 -0.34
C ARG A 31 3.05 -6.68 0.88
N PRO A 32 3.89 -6.62 1.93
CA PRO A 32 3.60 -5.82 3.13
C PRO A 32 3.32 -4.34 2.87
N LYS A 33 4.02 -3.68 1.93
CA LYS A 33 3.70 -2.28 1.56
C LYS A 33 2.31 -2.14 0.96
N THR A 34 1.90 -3.10 0.12
CA THR A 34 0.55 -3.13 -0.48
C THR A 34 -0.52 -3.35 0.58
N LEU A 35 -0.24 -4.16 1.61
CA LEU A 35 -1.13 -4.32 2.77
C LEU A 35 -1.34 -2.97 3.48
N LEU A 36 -0.27 -2.25 3.80
CA LEU A 36 -0.38 -0.97 4.50
C LEU A 36 -1.20 0.05 3.69
N LEU A 37 -1.03 0.09 2.37
CA LEU A 37 -1.84 0.93 1.51
C LEU A 37 -3.31 0.50 1.49
N LEU A 38 -3.59 -0.81 1.42
CA LEU A 38 -4.95 -1.34 1.51
C LEU A 38 -5.63 -0.96 2.82
N VAL A 39 -4.89 -1.01 3.94
CA VAL A 39 -5.37 -0.55 5.24
C VAL A 39 -5.69 0.94 5.14
N ALA A 40 -4.77 1.78 4.68
CA ALA A 40 -5.00 3.23 4.54
C ALA A 40 -6.24 3.56 3.69
N GLN A 41 -6.41 2.88 2.55
CA GLN A 41 -7.60 2.97 1.69
C GLN A 41 -8.90 2.56 2.42
N SER A 42 -8.83 1.51 3.23
CA SER A 42 -9.95 1.06 4.04
C SER A 42 -10.27 2.05 5.17
N LEU A 43 -9.26 2.71 5.75
CA LEU A 43 -9.43 3.77 6.75
C LEU A 43 -10.21 4.95 6.15
N VAL A 44 -9.73 5.50 5.03
CA VAL A 44 -10.36 6.68 4.41
C VAL A 44 -11.80 6.39 4.01
N ARG A 45 -12.07 5.22 3.43
CA ARG A 45 -13.44 4.80 3.09
C ARG A 45 -14.33 4.63 4.32
N SER A 46 -13.82 4.08 5.41
CA SER A 46 -14.61 3.86 6.63
C SER A 46 -14.90 5.14 7.39
N LEU A 47 -14.09 6.18 7.19
CA LEU A 47 -14.21 7.49 7.83
C LEU A 47 -14.83 8.55 6.90
N ASP A 48 -15.37 8.18 5.74
CA ASP A 48 -15.91 9.09 4.71
C ASP A 48 -14.92 10.19 4.27
N ILE A 49 -13.62 9.89 4.29
CA ILE A 49 -12.58 10.78 3.81
C ILE A 49 -12.48 10.66 2.29
N SER A 50 -12.63 11.78 1.59
CA SER A 50 -12.74 11.84 0.12
C SER A 50 -11.41 11.90 -0.65
N GLY A 51 -10.26 11.71 0.00
CA GLY A 51 -8.98 11.70 -0.72
C GLY A 51 -7.79 11.19 0.08
N LEU A 52 -6.83 10.65 -0.66
CA LEU A 52 -5.65 9.96 -0.17
C LEU A 52 -4.44 10.43 -0.98
N VAL A 53 -3.53 11.15 -0.34
CA VAL A 53 -2.35 11.74 -1.00
C VAL A 53 -1.09 11.13 -0.41
N ALA A 54 -0.07 10.88 -1.23
CA ALA A 54 1.22 10.39 -0.79
C ALA A 54 2.37 11.27 -1.25
N ALA A 55 3.42 11.38 -0.43
CA ALA A 55 4.65 12.04 -0.82
C ALA A 55 5.37 11.24 -1.92
N SER A 56 5.84 11.95 -2.95
CA SER A 56 6.75 11.39 -3.95
C SER A 56 8.16 11.21 -3.38
N ASN A 57 9.05 10.58 -4.13
CA ASN A 57 10.49 10.55 -3.85
C ASN A 57 11.06 11.96 -3.62
N ALA A 58 10.60 12.96 -4.39
CA ALA A 58 11.01 14.36 -4.25
C ALA A 58 10.32 15.09 -3.09
N GLY A 59 9.16 14.60 -2.64
CA GLY A 59 8.43 15.13 -1.49
C GLY A 59 8.83 14.55 -0.14
N HIS A 60 9.63 13.47 -0.14
CA HIS A 60 10.06 12.82 1.09
C HIS A 60 10.99 13.73 1.92
N VAL A 61 10.91 13.65 3.25
CA VAL A 61 11.60 14.56 4.19
C VAL A 61 13.12 14.64 3.98
N PHE A 62 13.74 13.55 3.54
CA PHE A 62 15.19 13.48 3.27
C PHE A 62 15.56 13.71 1.80
N ALA A 63 14.61 14.08 0.92
CA ALA A 63 14.87 14.25 -0.50
C ALA A 63 15.90 15.35 -0.81
N LYS A 64 15.96 16.38 0.05
CA LYS A 64 16.89 17.51 -0.07
C LYS A 64 18.22 17.29 0.63
N ASP A 65 18.35 16.22 1.42
CA ASP A 65 19.58 15.90 2.15
C ASP A 65 20.46 15.00 1.29
N PHE A 66 21.61 15.52 0.83
CA PHE A 66 22.52 14.79 -0.05
C PHE A 66 23.12 13.54 0.60
N ALA A 67 23.35 13.56 1.92
CA ALA A 67 23.93 12.44 2.66
C ALA A 67 22.88 11.36 2.96
N LEU A 68 21.63 11.75 3.22
CA LEU A 68 20.55 10.83 3.60
C LEU A 68 19.74 10.32 2.40
N ARG A 69 19.68 11.04 1.28
CA ARG A 69 18.89 10.63 0.09
C ARG A 69 19.32 9.26 -0.46
N HIS A 70 20.63 8.97 -0.46
CA HIS A 70 21.17 7.70 -0.97
C HIS A 70 20.94 6.53 0.01
N ARG A 71 20.61 6.82 1.28
CA ARG A 71 20.25 5.79 2.28
C ARG A 71 18.79 5.34 2.17
N ILE A 72 17.98 6.05 1.38
CA ILE A 72 16.60 5.64 1.10
C ILE A 72 16.59 4.79 -0.16
N ALA A 73 16.66 3.46 0.03
CA ALA A 73 16.48 2.50 -1.05
C ALA A 73 15.01 2.29 -1.46
N ALA A 74 14.07 3.05 -0.88
CA ALA A 74 12.65 2.91 -1.14
C ALA A 74 12.21 3.84 -2.27
N ASP A 75 11.99 3.27 -3.45
CA ASP A 75 11.35 3.98 -4.56
C ASP A 75 9.83 4.08 -4.32
N TYR A 76 9.40 5.25 -3.85
CA TYR A 76 8.00 5.57 -3.58
C TYR A 76 7.22 5.79 -4.88
N ASP A 77 7.79 6.51 -5.85
CA ASP A 77 7.11 6.89 -7.08
C ASP A 77 6.67 5.66 -7.86
N SER A 78 7.57 4.69 -8.05
CA SER A 78 7.24 3.42 -8.72
C SER A 78 6.15 2.65 -7.99
N PHE A 79 6.17 2.65 -6.65
CA PHE A 79 5.15 1.98 -5.85
C PHE A 79 3.77 2.66 -5.97
N TRP A 80 3.72 4.00 -5.99
CA TRP A 80 2.48 4.75 -6.18
C TRP A 80 1.90 4.50 -7.56
N VAL A 81 2.72 4.57 -8.62
CA VAL A 81 2.28 4.27 -9.99
C VAL A 81 1.75 2.84 -10.10
N GLU A 82 2.46 1.85 -9.55
CA GLU A 82 2.00 0.44 -9.55
C GLU A 82 0.66 0.27 -8.84
N SER A 83 0.41 1.09 -7.81
CA SER A 83 -0.81 1.07 -7.00
C SER A 83 -1.97 1.87 -7.62
N GLY A 84 -1.81 2.42 -8.83
CA GLY A 84 -2.82 3.22 -9.53
C GLY A 84 -2.81 4.71 -9.15
N GLY A 85 -1.76 5.17 -8.47
CA GLY A 85 -1.57 6.57 -8.11
C GLY A 85 -1.20 7.43 -9.33
N SER A 86 -1.70 8.66 -9.33
CA SER A 86 -1.41 9.67 -10.36
C SER A 86 -0.62 10.83 -9.76
N ARG A 87 0.43 11.26 -10.45
CA ARG A 87 1.23 12.40 -9.99
C ARG A 87 0.42 13.68 -10.17
N VAL A 88 0.15 14.37 -9.07
CA VAL A 88 -0.59 15.67 -9.07
C VAL A 88 0.33 16.85 -8.81
N HIS A 89 1.50 16.61 -8.25
CA HIS A 89 2.55 17.62 -8.05
C HIS A 89 3.93 16.96 -8.12
N LEU A 90 5.00 17.75 -8.27
CA LEU A 90 6.37 17.24 -8.22
C LEU A 90 6.63 16.41 -6.95
N THR A 91 6.08 16.86 -5.83
CA THR A 91 6.26 16.27 -4.50
C THR A 91 5.13 15.34 -4.05
N MET A 92 4.08 15.14 -4.87
CA MET A 92 2.84 14.47 -4.40
C MET A 92 2.17 13.59 -5.47
N PHE A 93 1.58 12.51 -5.00
CA PHE A 93 0.69 11.62 -5.74
C PHE A 93 -0.70 11.61 -5.13
N ASP A 94 -1.72 11.67 -5.96
CA ASP A 94 -3.08 11.29 -5.58
C ASP A 94 -3.23 9.77 -5.76
N LEU A 95 -3.84 9.12 -4.77
CA LEU A 95 -4.01 7.68 -4.73
C LEU A 95 -5.50 7.32 -4.77
N PRO A 96 -5.87 6.23 -5.46
CA PRO A 96 -7.26 5.78 -5.49
C PRO A 96 -7.71 5.38 -4.08
N LEU A 97 -8.96 5.69 -3.73
CA LEU A 97 -9.56 5.31 -2.44
C LEU A 97 -9.83 3.80 -2.33
N THR A 98 -9.89 3.11 -3.47
CA THR A 98 -10.12 1.68 -3.58
C THR A 98 -9.01 1.06 -4.42
N LYS A 99 -8.39 0.00 -3.91
CA LYS A 99 -7.44 -0.79 -4.70
C LYS A 99 -8.13 -1.43 -5.91
N THR A 100 -7.59 -1.21 -7.10
CA THR A 100 -8.05 -1.88 -8.32
C THR A 100 -7.83 -3.39 -8.21
N GLN A 101 -8.88 -4.15 -8.50
CA GLN A 101 -8.82 -5.61 -8.64
C GLN A 101 -8.64 -5.96 -10.11
N ARG A 102 -7.62 -6.76 -10.41
CA ARG A 102 -7.42 -7.32 -11.75
C ARG A 102 -8.27 -8.56 -11.95
N ASP A 103 -8.74 -8.79 -13.16
CA ASP A 103 -9.55 -9.97 -13.47
C ASP A 103 -8.66 -11.23 -13.42
N PRO A 104 -9.05 -12.29 -12.69
CA PRO A 104 -8.38 -13.58 -12.77
C PRO A 104 -8.17 -14.14 -14.19
N ALA A 105 -8.99 -13.76 -15.16
CA ALA A 105 -8.82 -14.13 -16.56
C ALA A 105 -7.49 -13.63 -17.16
N GLU A 106 -6.98 -12.47 -16.70
CA GLU A 106 -5.70 -11.88 -17.12
C GLU A 106 -4.48 -12.69 -16.66
N TYR A 107 -4.69 -13.61 -15.70
CA TYR A 107 -3.61 -14.42 -15.13
C TYR A 107 -3.55 -15.80 -15.77
N ARG A 108 -2.32 -16.34 -15.85
CA ARG A 108 -2.09 -17.74 -16.23
C ARG A 108 -2.91 -18.68 -15.34
N PRO A 109 -3.51 -19.77 -15.86
CA PRO A 109 -4.41 -20.65 -15.12
C PRO A 109 -3.89 -21.10 -13.75
N ASN A 110 -2.61 -21.48 -13.66
CA ASN A 110 -1.95 -21.93 -12.44
C ASN A 110 -1.75 -20.85 -11.36
N LYS A 111 -1.94 -19.56 -11.70
CA LYS A 111 -1.87 -18.43 -10.75
C LYS A 111 -3.25 -17.93 -10.31
N ARG A 112 -4.32 -18.32 -11.01
CA ARG A 112 -5.70 -17.83 -10.74
C ARG A 112 -6.19 -18.21 -9.35
N ALA A 113 -5.87 -19.42 -8.88
CA ALA A 113 -6.28 -19.88 -7.55
C ALA A 113 -5.63 -19.03 -6.42
N GLN A 114 -4.32 -18.75 -6.52
CA GLN A 114 -3.62 -17.89 -5.58
C GLN A 114 -4.16 -16.46 -5.61
N LEU A 115 -4.40 -15.91 -6.82
CA LEU A 115 -4.99 -14.58 -6.96
C LEU A 115 -6.34 -14.48 -6.25
N ARG A 116 -7.25 -15.44 -6.45
CA ARG A 116 -8.56 -15.45 -5.80
C ARG A 116 -8.45 -15.49 -4.27
N ARG A 117 -7.55 -16.33 -3.73
CA ARG A 117 -7.29 -16.35 -2.27
C ARG A 117 -6.75 -15.02 -1.77
N ARG A 118 -5.84 -14.39 -2.52
CA ARG A 118 -5.35 -13.04 -2.21
C ARG A 118 -6.47 -12.00 -2.22
N GLN A 119 -7.34 -12.02 -3.23
CA GLN A 119 -8.48 -11.11 -3.32
C GLN A 119 -9.45 -11.29 -2.15
N HIS A 120 -9.72 -12.54 -1.75
CA HIS A 120 -10.51 -12.85 -0.56
C HIS A 120 -9.85 -12.30 0.71
N LEU A 121 -8.54 -12.51 0.88
CA LEU A 121 -7.78 -11.98 2.02
C LEU A 121 -7.83 -10.44 2.07
N GLU A 122 -7.68 -9.77 0.93
CA GLU A 122 -7.77 -8.30 0.83
C GLU A 122 -9.16 -7.79 1.27
N LEU A 123 -10.24 -8.45 0.84
CA LEU A 123 -11.61 -8.11 1.27
C LEU A 123 -11.80 -8.33 2.77
N GLU A 124 -11.26 -9.42 3.31
CA GLU A 124 -11.34 -9.72 4.74
C GLU A 124 -10.60 -8.68 5.58
N ILE A 125 -9.39 -8.28 5.17
CA ILE A 125 -8.62 -7.22 5.83
C ILE A 125 -9.41 -5.91 5.80
N ALA A 126 -9.92 -5.50 4.64
CA ALA A 126 -10.67 -4.27 4.50
C ALA A 126 -11.92 -4.25 5.41
N ARG A 127 -12.64 -5.38 5.48
CA ARG A 127 -13.78 -5.56 6.40
C ARG A 127 -13.35 -5.42 7.86
N ARG A 128 -12.29 -6.12 8.29
CA ARG A 128 -11.79 -6.07 9.68
C ARG A 128 -11.36 -4.66 10.08
N VAL A 129 -10.69 -3.92 9.18
CA VAL A 129 -10.32 -2.52 9.41
C VAL A 129 -11.58 -1.66 9.60
N GLY A 130 -12.58 -1.82 8.75
CA GLY A 130 -13.85 -1.09 8.86
C GLY A 130 -14.55 -1.35 10.20
N GLU A 131 -14.67 -2.62 10.61
CA GLU A 131 -15.26 -3.00 11.90
C GLU A 131 -14.50 -2.38 13.08
N ALA A 132 -13.17 -2.41 13.07
CA ALA A 132 -12.34 -1.86 14.13
C ALA A 132 -12.50 -0.34 14.30
N ILE A 133 -12.89 0.35 13.22
CA ILE A 133 -13.03 1.82 13.21
C ILE A 133 -14.45 2.30 13.51
N LYS A 134 -15.46 1.44 13.40
CA LYS A 134 -16.84 1.82 13.76
C LYS A 134 -16.96 2.56 15.10
N PRO A 135 -16.28 2.17 16.19
CA PRO A 135 -16.38 2.89 17.47
C PRO A 135 -15.82 4.31 17.45
N LEU A 136 -14.91 4.61 16.51
CA LEU A 136 -14.28 5.93 16.36
C LEU A 136 -15.15 6.90 15.55
N ARG A 137 -16.15 6.40 14.83
CA ARG A 137 -17.18 7.22 14.17
C ARG A 137 -18.22 7.65 15.22
N ARG A 138 -17.79 8.44 16.20
CA ARG A 138 -18.74 9.11 17.10
C ARG A 138 -19.44 10.21 16.31
N THR A 139 -20.69 9.94 15.97
CA THR A 139 -21.73 10.89 15.54
C THR A 139 -21.96 11.94 16.60
#